data_AF-A0A962FT06-F1
#
_entry.id   AF-A0A962FT06-F1
#
_cell.length_a   1.000
_cell.length_b   1.000
_cell.length_c   1.000
_cell.angle_alpha   90.00
_cell.angle_beta   90.00
_cell.angle_gamma   90.00
#
_symmetry.space_group_name_H-M   'P 1'
#
loop_
_entity.id
_entity.type
_entity.pdbx_description
1 polymer ?
#
loop_
_entity_poly.entity_id
_entity_poly.type
_entity_poly.pdbx_seq_one_letter_code
_entity_poly.pdbx_strand_id
1 'polypeptide(L)'
;MFGKTLDLGVKHDFMGAFLFYLTHLVLLVGLSTVTVFVLGHVGLIDGTVGTFFEGGHVHTVIGSLFVLWLGGTILHKKDLTGDMMSVLVVMVGLFLAWTTSVLLGLVPIALLTTMGKK
;
A
#
# COMPACT_ATOMS: atom_id res chain seq x y z
N MET A 1 14.35 15.24 2.33
CA MET A 1 14.41 13.79 2.00
C MET A 1 13.04 13.13 2.14
N PHE A 2 12.31 13.33 3.25
CA PHE A 2 10.92 12.86 3.41
C PHE A 2 9.92 13.29 2.32
N GLY A 3 10.04 14.52 1.81
CA GLY A 3 9.18 15.00 0.72
C GLY A 3 9.37 14.26 -0.61
N LYS A 4 10.56 13.68 -0.87
CA LYS A 4 10.80 12.85 -2.05
C LYS A 4 10.28 11.42 -1.85
N THR A 5 10.38 10.87 -0.64
CA THR A 5 9.90 9.50 -0.34
C THR A 5 8.38 9.37 -0.28
N LEU A 6 7.66 10.49 -0.11
CA LEU A 6 6.20 10.58 -0.28
C LEU A 6 5.77 10.95 -1.70
N ASP A 7 6.72 11.29 -2.58
CA ASP A 7 6.39 11.65 -3.94
C ASP A 7 6.21 10.40 -4.80
N LEU A 8 4.94 10.13 -5.09
CA LEU A 8 4.45 9.03 -5.93
C LEU A 8 4.82 9.21 -7.42
N GLY A 9 5.25 10.40 -7.83
CA GLY A 9 5.58 10.72 -9.23
C GLY A 9 7.06 10.63 -9.59
N VAL A 10 7.96 10.54 -8.61
CA VAL A 10 9.41 10.57 -8.88
C VAL A 10 9.94 9.15 -9.12
N LYS A 11 10.83 8.98 -10.10
CA LYS A 11 11.64 7.76 -10.23
C LYS A 11 12.48 7.53 -8.97
N HIS A 12 12.20 6.46 -8.26
CA HIS A 12 13.00 6.06 -7.11
C HIS A 12 14.10 5.09 -7.53
N ASP A 13 15.32 5.33 -7.05
CA ASP A 13 16.39 4.32 -7.07
C ASP A 13 16.07 3.22 -6.02
N PHE A 14 16.79 2.11 -6.02
CA PHE A 14 16.54 0.96 -5.12
C PHE A 14 16.40 1.38 -3.64
N MET A 15 17.28 2.28 -3.18
CA MET A 15 17.21 2.85 -1.83
C MET A 15 15.96 3.72 -1.62
N GLY A 16 15.52 4.45 -2.65
CA GLY A 16 14.30 5.27 -2.62
C GLY A 16 13.03 4.41 -2.56
N ALA A 17 12.99 3.31 -3.30
CA ALA A 17 11.86 2.37 -3.28
C ALA A 17 11.75 1.63 -1.95
N PHE A 18 12.89 1.29 -1.34
CA PHE A 18 12.92 0.74 0.02
C PHE A 18 12.40 1.74 1.06
N LEU A 19 12.81 3.00 0.99
CA LEU A 19 12.30 4.05 1.88
C LEU A 19 10.83 4.38 1.62
N PHE A 20 10.38 4.33 0.37
CA PHE A 20 8.98 4.46 -0.02
C PHE A 20 8.14 3.35 0.62
N TYR A 21 8.61 2.10 0.52
CA TYR A 21 8.00 0.94 1.17
C TYR A 21 7.89 1.12 2.68
N LEU A 22 8.99 1.47 3.37
CA LEU A 22 8.98 1.67 4.82
C LEU A 22 8.05 2.81 5.24
N THR A 23 8.09 3.93 4.53
CA THR A 23 7.26 5.10 4.84
C THR A 23 5.78 4.75 4.72
N HIS A 24 5.38 4.10 3.62
CA HIS A 24 3.99 3.72 3.38
C HIS A 24 3.54 2.55 4.26
N LEU A 25 4.44 1.66 4.67
CA LEU A 25 4.16 0.63 5.66
C LEU A 25 3.84 1.25 7.03
N VAL A 26 4.65 2.19 7.51
CA VAL A 26 4.37 2.89 8.78
C VAL A 26 3.07 3.68 8.70
N LEU A 27 2.82 4.34 7.57
CA LEU A 27 1.58 5.07 7.31
C LEU A 27 0.36 4.14 7.33
N LEU A 28 0.49 2.96 6.72
CA LEU A 28 -0.57 1.96 6.67
C LEU A 28 -0.85 1.38 8.06
N VAL A 29 0.19 1.08 8.84
CA VAL A 29 0.04 0.64 10.24
C VAL A 29 -0.72 1.70 11.04
N GLY A 30 -0.32 2.97 10.95
CA GLY A 30 -0.97 4.07 11.65
C GLY A 30 -2.42 4.32 11.18
N LEU A 31 -2.65 4.30 9.87
CA LEU A 31 -3.99 4.47 9.29
C LEU A 31 -4.91 3.33 9.70
N SER A 32 -4.39 2.10 9.69
CA SER A 32 -5.16 0.91 10.02
C SER A 32 -5.52 0.86 11.51
N THR A 33 -4.59 1.20 12.41
CA THR A 33 -4.90 1.26 13.85
C THR A 33 -5.90 2.35 14.19
N VAL A 34 -5.78 3.55 13.59
CA VAL A 34 -6.74 4.65 13.79
C VAL A 34 -8.11 4.28 13.21
N THR A 35 -8.16 3.73 12.00
CA THR A 35 -9.43 3.35 11.35
C THR A 35 -10.16 2.31 12.18
N VAL A 36 -9.45 1.28 12.64
CA VAL A 36 -10.05 0.22 13.46
C VAL A 36 -10.40 0.73 14.86
N PHE A 37 -9.62 1.63 15.44
CA PHE A 37 -9.96 2.29 16.70
C PHE A 37 -11.27 3.08 16.59
N VAL A 38 -11.42 3.90 15.56
CA VAL A 38 -12.64 4.70 15.33
C VAL A 38 -13.84 3.81 15.04
N LEU A 39 -13.68 2.82 14.16
CA LEU A 39 -14.76 1.90 13.81
C LEU A 39 -15.20 1.04 15.01
N GLY A 40 -14.25 0.66 15.90
CA GLY A 40 -14.55 0.00 17.16
C GLY A 40 -15.30 0.91 18.14
N HIS A 41 -14.92 2.19 18.22
CA HIS A 41 -15.60 3.16 19.09
C HIS A 41 -17.02 3.49 18.64
N VAL A 42 -17.29 3.43 17.32
CA VAL A 42 -18.61 3.67 16.73
C VAL A 42 -19.48 2.40 16.76
N GLY A 43 -18.95 1.26 17.22
CA GLY A 43 -19.68 0.00 17.33
C GLY A 43 -19.91 -0.72 15.99
N LEU A 44 -19.15 -0.35 14.94
CA LEU A 44 -19.22 -0.98 13.61
C LEU A 44 -18.45 -2.32 13.54
N ILE A 45 -17.58 -2.58 14.50
CA ILE A 45 -16.78 -3.82 14.60
C ILE A 45 -16.71 -4.24 16.07
N ASP A 46 -16.91 -5.54 16.31
CA ASP A 46 -16.82 -6.12 17.64
C ASP A 46 -15.40 -6.01 18.18
N GLY A 47 -15.28 -5.61 19.44
CA GLY A 47 -14.08 -5.07 20.10
C GLY A 47 -12.85 -5.96 20.21
N THR A 48 -12.78 -7.07 19.48
CA THR A 48 -11.57 -7.89 19.35
C THR A 48 -10.77 -7.43 18.15
N VAL A 49 -10.10 -6.29 18.32
CA VAL A 49 -9.14 -5.78 17.35
C VAL A 49 -7.83 -6.56 17.53
N GLY A 50 -7.63 -7.59 16.70
CA GLY A 50 -6.35 -8.29 16.61
C GLY A 50 -5.22 -7.33 16.25
N THR A 51 -3.97 -7.71 16.51
CA THR A 51 -2.84 -6.84 16.17
C THR A 51 -2.70 -6.69 14.64
N PHE A 52 -2.23 -5.54 14.16
CA PHE A 52 -2.06 -5.27 12.72
C PHE A 52 -1.28 -6.38 11.99
N PHE A 53 -0.26 -6.94 12.66
CA PHE A 53 0.59 -8.01 12.13
C PHE A 53 0.02 -9.41 12.31
N GLU A 54 -1.04 -9.60 13.12
CA GLU A 54 -1.74 -10.88 13.28
C GLU A 54 -2.65 -11.22 12.09
N GLY A 55 -2.91 -10.28 11.19
CA GLY A 55 -3.68 -10.54 9.97
C GLY A 55 -5.18 -10.64 10.18
N GLY A 56 -5.74 -9.85 11.10
CA GLY A 56 -7.19 -9.73 11.24
C GLY A 56 -7.87 -9.34 9.92
N HIS A 57 -9.02 -9.93 9.62
CA HIS A 57 -9.74 -9.73 8.34
C HIS A 57 -9.92 -8.25 7.98
N VAL A 58 -10.21 -7.40 8.97
CA VAL A 58 -10.39 -5.95 8.80
C VAL A 58 -9.08 -5.24 8.41
N HIS A 59 -7.95 -5.63 9.01
CA HIS A 59 -6.63 -5.09 8.67
C HIS A 59 -6.21 -5.48 7.25
N THR A 60 -6.51 -6.71 6.81
CA THR A 60 -6.25 -7.18 5.43
C THR A 60 -7.10 -6.42 4.41
N VAL A 61 -8.37 -6.15 4.71
CA VAL A 61 -9.25 -5.33 3.86
C VAL A 61 -8.72 -3.90 3.75
N ILE A 62 -8.40 -3.25 4.87
CA ILE A 62 -7.86 -1.89 4.86
C ILE A 62 -6.52 -1.83 4.10
N GLY A 63 -5.64 -2.79 4.35
CA GLY A 63 -4.32 -2.85 3.72
C GLY A 63 -4.38 -3.13 2.21
N SER A 64 -5.26 -4.02 1.77
CA SER A 64 -5.46 -4.28 0.33
C SER A 64 -6.05 -3.08 -0.40
N LEU A 65 -7.01 -2.37 0.21
CA LEU A 65 -7.51 -1.10 -0.33
C LEU A 65 -6.41 -0.04 -0.42
N PHE A 66 -5.55 0.03 0.58
CA PHE A 66 -4.42 0.95 0.58
C PHE A 66 -3.39 0.62 -0.52
N VAL A 67 -3.09 -0.66 -0.73
CA VAL A 67 -2.23 -1.15 -1.82
C VAL A 67 -2.83 -0.80 -3.18
N LEU A 68 -4.14 -0.97 -3.36
CA LEU A 68 -4.87 -0.61 -4.58
C LEU A 68 -4.80 0.91 -4.83
N TRP A 69 -5.04 1.70 -3.79
CA TRP A 69 -4.97 3.16 -3.86
C TRP A 69 -3.57 3.66 -4.22
N LEU A 70 -2.52 3.11 -3.61
CA LEU A 70 -1.14 3.43 -3.97
C LEU A 70 -0.80 3.00 -5.39
N GLY A 71 -1.14 1.78 -5.79
CA GLY A 71 -0.90 1.30 -7.15
C GLY A 71 -1.59 2.19 -8.18
N GLY A 72 -2.88 2.50 -7.99
CA GLY A 72 -3.65 3.36 -8.89
C GLY A 72 -3.10 4.78 -8.99
N THR A 73 -2.69 5.38 -7.86
CA THR A 73 -2.11 6.72 -7.85
C THR A 73 -0.73 6.79 -8.52
N ILE A 74 0.10 5.75 -8.36
CA ILE A 74 1.39 5.65 -9.06
C ILE A 74 1.17 5.52 -10.57
N LEU A 75 0.23 4.66 -11.00
CA LEU A 75 -0.10 4.49 -12.43
C LEU A 75 -0.59 5.80 -13.05
N HIS A 76 -1.49 6.51 -12.36
CA HIS A 76 -2.02 7.78 -12.83
C HIS A 76 -0.96 8.88 -12.88
N LYS A 77 -0.12 9.01 -11.84
CA LYS A 77 0.92 10.06 -11.81
C LYS A 77 2.06 9.82 -12.79
N LYS A 78 2.36 8.57 -13.11
CA LYS A 78 3.43 8.20 -14.06
C LYS A 78 2.94 7.98 -15.49
N ASP A 79 1.65 8.24 -15.75
CA ASP A 79 1.01 8.02 -17.05
C ASP A 79 1.19 6.57 -17.58
N LEU A 80 1.28 5.60 -16.67
CA LEU A 80 1.47 4.17 -16.96
C LEU A 80 0.15 3.41 -17.04
N THR A 81 -0.99 4.10 -16.98
CA THR A 81 -2.33 3.47 -17.04
C THR A 81 -2.57 2.75 -18.37
N GLY A 82 -1.90 3.18 -19.44
CA GLY A 82 -1.95 2.52 -20.76
C GLY A 82 -1.02 1.31 -20.90
N ASP A 83 -0.10 1.07 -19.96
CA ASP A 83 0.80 -0.07 -19.98
C ASP A 83 0.19 -1.25 -19.23
N MET A 84 -0.28 -2.25 -19.98
CA MET A 84 -0.94 -3.45 -19.44
C MET A 84 -0.06 -4.21 -18.45
N MET A 85 1.28 -4.13 -18.58
CA MET A 85 2.21 -4.74 -17.63
C MET A 85 2.21 -4.02 -16.29
N SER A 86 2.20 -2.69 -16.30
CA SER A 86 2.15 -1.87 -15.07
C SER A 86 0.83 -2.09 -14.30
N VAL A 87 -0.28 -2.22 -15.02
CA VAL A 87 -1.59 -2.58 -14.45
C VAL A 87 -1.57 -3.98 -13.84
N LEU A 88 -0.98 -4.97 -14.53
CA LEU A 88 -0.84 -6.32 -14.01
C LEU A 88 -0.05 -6.38 -12.70
N VAL A 89 1.03 -5.59 -12.58
CA VAL A 89 1.82 -5.57 -11.33
C VAL A 89 1.01 -5.01 -10.15
N VAL A 90 0.13 -4.02 -10.37
CA VAL A 90 -0.80 -3.56 -9.33
C VAL A 90 -1.77 -4.66 -8.93
N MET A 91 -2.33 -5.38 -9.91
CA MET A 91 -3.26 -6.49 -9.67
C MET A 91 -2.58 -7.64 -8.90
N VAL A 92 -1.32 -7.96 -9.22
CA VAL A 92 -0.53 -8.94 -8.48
C VAL A 92 -0.24 -8.45 -7.05
N GLY A 93 0.10 -7.17 -6.88
CA GLY A 93 0.29 -6.59 -5.55
C GLY A 93 -0.98 -6.65 -4.69
N LEU A 94 -2.13 -6.36 -5.28
CA LEU A 94 -3.42 -6.49 -4.62
C LEU A 94 -3.74 -7.94 -4.23
N PHE A 95 -3.52 -8.88 -5.16
CA PHE A 95 -3.73 -10.30 -4.90
C PHE A 95 -2.84 -10.80 -3.76
N LEU A 96 -1.56 -10.42 -3.74
CA LEU A 96 -0.63 -10.77 -2.65
C LEU A 96 -1.02 -10.11 -1.32
N ALA A 97 -1.51 -8.86 -1.36
CA ALA A 97 -2.01 -8.15 -0.19
C ALA A 97 -3.22 -8.85 0.45
N TRP A 98 -4.10 -9.39 -0.39
CA TRP A 98 -5.34 -10.06 0.03
C TRP A 98 -5.11 -11.50 0.50
N THR A 99 -4.32 -12.27 -0.26
CA THR A 99 -4.16 -13.72 -0.03
C THR A 99 -3.11 -14.05 1.01
N THR A 100 -2.00 -13.29 1.05
CA THR A 100 -0.86 -13.65 1.91
C THR A 100 -0.65 -12.64 3.02
N SER A 101 -0.31 -11.41 2.66
CA SER A 101 -0.17 -10.31 3.61
C SER A 101 0.01 -8.98 2.90
N VAL A 102 -0.48 -7.93 3.54
CA VAL A 102 -0.33 -6.55 3.07
C VAL A 102 1.15 -6.15 2.90
N LEU A 103 2.04 -6.70 3.72
CA LEU A 103 3.49 -6.51 3.62
C LEU A 103 4.03 -7.00 2.27
N LEU A 104 3.64 -8.20 1.85
CA LEU A 104 4.06 -8.76 0.57
C LEU A 104 3.41 -8.05 -0.62
N GLY A 105 2.18 -7.57 -0.47
CA GLY A 105 1.50 -6.79 -1.51
C GLY A 105 2.13 -5.41 -1.76
N LEU A 106 2.76 -4.81 -0.75
CA LEU A 106 3.48 -3.54 -0.89
C LEU A 106 4.80 -3.66 -1.66
N VAL A 107 5.42 -4.84 -1.72
CA VAL A 107 6.68 -5.07 -2.44
C VAL A 107 6.56 -4.79 -3.96
N PRO A 108 5.61 -5.39 -4.71
CA PRO A 108 5.46 -5.09 -6.13
C PRO A 108 5.04 -3.63 -6.38
N ILE A 109 4.27 -3.01 -5.47
CA ILE A 109 3.94 -1.57 -5.58
C ILE A 109 5.19 -0.70 -5.39
N ALA A 110 6.07 -1.04 -4.45
CA ALA A 110 7.35 -0.35 -4.29
C ALA A 110 8.24 -0.55 -5.52
N LEU A 111 8.23 -1.73 -6.15
CA LEU A 111 8.94 -1.97 -7.42
C LEU A 111 8.34 -1.18 -8.59
N LEU A 112 7.02 -0.96 -8.62
CA LEU A 112 6.41 -0.02 -9.58
C LEU A 112 6.93 1.42 -9.41
N THR A 113 7.42 1.80 -8.23
CA THR A 113 8.06 3.12 -8.06
C THR A 113 9.42 3.23 -8.75
N THR A 114 10.10 2.10 -9.03
CA THR A 114 11.36 2.07 -9.79
C THR A 114 11.12 1.96 -11.30
N MET A 115 9.98 1.40 -11.71
CA MET A 115 9.54 1.33 -13.10
C MET A 115 8.86 2.64 -13.55
N GLY A 116 8.92 2.97 -14.84
CA GLY A 116 8.23 4.14 -15.41
C GLY A 116 9.11 5.36 -15.67
N LYS A 117 8.75 6.17 -16.67
CA LYS A 117 9.59 7.21 -17.30
C LYS A 117 9.44 8.57 -16.59
N LYS A 118 10.59 9.08 -16.11
CA LYS A 118 10.86 10.39 -15.45
C LYS A 118 10.14 10.66 -14.13
#